data_AF-A0A3R6ZC18-F1
#
_entry.id   AF-A0A3R6ZC18-F1
#
_cell.length_a   1.000
_cell.length_b   1.000
_cell.length_c   1.000
_cell.angle_alpha   90.00
_cell.angle_beta   90.00
_cell.angle_gamma   90.00
#
_symmetry.space_group_name_H-M   'P 1'
#
loop_
_entity.id
_entity.type
_entity.pdbx_description
1 polymer ?
#
loop_
_entity_poly.entity_id
_entity_poly.type
_entity_poly.pdbx_seq_one_letter_code
_entity_poly.pdbx_strand_id
1 'polypeptide(L)'
;TSERIRLAEGLIPDNVASSLAQRKRWAKGNFQIMLMNKTKSYFDKDWKRPTTAVPPKPKRGHFMRKVFYINCTIYPVGSLCALLFFYITLYFLYTGFAPIYFSGLKLLYALVPKLLIQGALSALSNRSVENNDVVRSQEAWFVYAFTHTSAVLETFWWKITGKEAAWFVTGSSSRGSATELPNVLVYFGHVFGLVWALIRFFATYNSQQTSHGASLLVASLMMGLFIATKLGPSVRMSIQEYFGWSYQSLMDQGNFFGQSLIAFGLVFISLWVYIEKPSSNPF
;
A
#
# COMPACT_ATOMS: atom_id res chain seq x y z
N THR A 1 11.67 -10.31 -33.38
CA THR A 1 11.38 -10.49 -31.94
C THR A 1 12.38 -11.50 -31.41
N SER A 2 13.49 -11.05 -30.80
CA SER A 2 14.47 -12.00 -30.23
C SER A 2 13.93 -12.54 -28.91
N GLU A 3 13.80 -13.85 -28.82
CA GLU A 3 13.37 -14.53 -27.62
C GLU A 3 14.42 -14.28 -26.52
N ARG A 4 14.04 -13.59 -25.44
CA ARG A 4 14.93 -13.38 -24.29
C ARG A 4 15.29 -14.75 -23.73
N ILE A 5 16.58 -15.09 -23.72
CA ILE A 5 17.09 -16.30 -23.05
C ILE A 5 16.61 -16.27 -21.59
N ARG A 6 15.70 -17.18 -21.24
CA ARG A 6 15.18 -17.34 -19.88
C ARG A 6 16.12 -18.25 -19.11
N LEU A 7 17.03 -17.67 -18.34
CA LEU A 7 17.98 -18.43 -17.52
C LEU A 7 17.29 -19.20 -16.38
N ALA A 8 16.14 -18.73 -15.93
CA ALA A 8 15.27 -19.41 -14.97
C ALA A 8 13.82 -18.95 -15.15
N GLU A 9 12.88 -19.88 -15.06
CA GLU A 9 11.44 -19.62 -15.02
C GLU A 9 10.88 -20.34 -13.79
N GLY A 10 10.04 -19.65 -13.03
CA GLY A 10 9.57 -20.14 -11.74
C GLY A 10 8.13 -19.72 -11.49
N LEU A 11 7.45 -20.52 -10.69
CA LEU A 11 6.07 -20.26 -10.31
C LEU A 11 5.99 -19.09 -9.32
N ILE A 12 4.99 -18.24 -9.51
CA ILE A 12 4.61 -17.18 -8.57
C ILE A 12 3.42 -17.66 -7.73
N PRO A 13 3.15 -17.06 -6.56
CA PRO A 13 1.97 -17.39 -5.79
C PRO A 13 0.68 -17.18 -6.59
N ASP A 14 -0.21 -18.18 -6.58
CA ASP A 14 -1.46 -18.17 -7.37
C ASP A 14 -2.59 -17.35 -6.74
N ASN A 15 -2.44 -16.91 -5.49
CA ASN A 15 -3.45 -16.14 -4.76
C ASN A 15 -2.84 -15.07 -3.83
N VAL A 16 -3.66 -14.09 -3.43
CA VAL A 16 -3.24 -12.94 -2.62
C VAL A 16 -2.70 -13.39 -1.27
N ALA A 17 -3.40 -14.28 -0.55
CA ALA A 17 -2.96 -14.83 0.72
C ALA A 17 -1.55 -15.47 0.67
N SER A 18 -1.26 -16.27 -0.36
CA SER A 18 0.03 -16.92 -0.54
C SER A 18 1.12 -15.89 -0.86
N SER A 19 0.79 -14.84 -1.62
CA SER A 19 1.69 -13.71 -1.88
C SER A 19 2.01 -12.95 -0.58
N LEU A 20 1.00 -12.62 0.23
CA LEU A 20 1.18 -11.97 1.53
C LEU A 20 2.06 -12.83 2.46
N ALA A 21 1.79 -14.14 2.54
CA ALA A 21 2.58 -15.06 3.36
C ALA A 21 4.05 -15.16 2.89
N GLN A 22 4.29 -15.18 1.57
CA GLN A 22 5.65 -15.16 1.02
C GLN A 22 6.38 -13.85 1.41
N ARG A 23 5.75 -12.70 1.21
CA ARG A 23 6.34 -11.39 1.53
C ARG A 23 6.53 -11.18 3.03
N LYS A 24 5.65 -11.73 3.86
CA LYS A 24 5.82 -11.78 5.32
C LYS A 24 7.11 -12.50 5.70
N ARG A 25 7.36 -13.67 5.10
CA ARG A 25 8.56 -14.47 5.36
C ARG A 25 9.83 -13.71 4.97
N TRP A 26 9.83 -13.07 3.80
CA TRP A 26 10.97 -12.28 3.34
C TRP A 26 11.24 -11.09 4.26
N ALA A 27 10.21 -10.38 4.70
CA ALA A 27 10.37 -9.24 5.60
C ALA A 27 10.89 -9.67 6.97
N LYS A 28 10.30 -10.72 7.56
CA LYS A 28 10.72 -11.29 8.84
C LYS A 28 12.18 -11.75 8.79
N GLY A 29 12.54 -12.54 7.77
CA GLY A 29 13.91 -13.03 7.61
C GLY A 29 14.94 -11.92 7.44
N ASN A 30 14.65 -10.92 6.60
CA ASN A 30 15.55 -9.79 6.39
C ASN A 30 15.78 -8.95 7.66
N PHE A 31 14.71 -8.68 8.40
CA PHE A 31 14.83 -7.89 9.63
C PHE A 31 15.44 -8.71 10.78
N GLN A 32 15.15 -10.02 10.86
CA GLN A 32 15.84 -10.94 11.76
C GLN A 32 17.34 -10.93 11.52
N ILE A 33 17.80 -10.99 10.26
CA ILE A 33 19.23 -10.92 9.91
C ILE A 33 19.87 -9.67 10.50
N MET A 34 19.19 -8.52 10.52
CA MET A 34 19.72 -7.30 11.15
C MET A 34 19.93 -7.49 12.66
N LEU A 35 18.97 -8.12 13.35
CA LEU A 35 18.93 -8.26 14.81
C LEU A 35 19.63 -9.51 15.37
N MET A 36 20.03 -10.43 14.50
CA MET A 36 20.80 -11.63 14.84
C MET A 36 22.16 -11.26 15.44
N ASN A 37 22.60 -12.06 16.42
CA ASN A 37 23.89 -11.86 17.05
C ASN A 37 25.02 -12.24 16.08
N LYS A 38 25.79 -11.25 15.63
CA LYS A 38 26.86 -11.45 14.65
C LYS A 38 28.01 -12.33 15.14
N THR A 39 28.10 -12.61 16.44
CA THR A 39 29.12 -13.51 17.01
C THR A 39 28.69 -14.97 17.08
N LYS A 40 27.40 -15.28 16.89
CA LYS A 40 26.89 -16.65 16.88
C LYS A 40 26.90 -17.22 15.46
N SER A 41 27.43 -18.43 15.29
CA SER A 41 27.24 -19.17 14.04
C SER A 41 25.81 -19.70 13.98
N TYR A 42 25.06 -19.28 12.95
CA TYR A 42 23.72 -19.77 12.65
C TYR A 42 23.70 -20.76 11.49
N PHE A 43 24.88 -21.14 10.97
CA PHE A 43 24.98 -22.19 9.99
C PHE A 43 24.72 -23.53 10.65
N ASP A 44 23.97 -24.39 9.95
CA ASP A 44 23.87 -25.79 10.29
C ASP A 44 25.29 -26.40 10.30
N LYS A 45 25.57 -27.21 11.33
CA LYS A 45 26.88 -27.83 11.52
C LYS A 45 27.21 -28.81 10.39
N ASP A 46 26.18 -29.43 9.83
CA ASP A 46 26.33 -30.44 8.78
C ASP A 46 26.35 -29.81 7.38
N TRP A 47 26.01 -28.53 7.26
CA TRP A 47 26.00 -27.84 5.98
C TRP A 47 27.42 -27.56 5.48
N LYS A 48 27.76 -28.14 4.33
CA LYS A 48 29.02 -27.90 3.63
C LYS A 48 28.77 -26.93 2.47
N ARG A 49 29.60 -25.90 2.36
CA ARG A 49 29.53 -24.95 1.24
C ARG A 49 29.77 -25.69 -0.09
N PRO A 50 28.91 -25.52 -1.11
CA PRO A 50 29.14 -26.09 -2.43
C PRO A 50 30.47 -25.61 -3.02
N THR A 51 31.25 -26.54 -3.58
CA THR A 51 32.51 -26.25 -4.27
C THR A 51 32.21 -25.79 -5.70
N THR A 52 31.69 -24.57 -5.84
CA THR A 52 31.48 -23.94 -7.15
C THR A 52 32.45 -22.79 -7.35
N ALA A 53 32.89 -22.61 -8.61
CA ALA A 53 33.73 -21.47 -8.98
C ALA A 53 32.91 -20.19 -8.83
N VAL A 54 33.14 -19.45 -7.74
CA VAL A 54 32.53 -18.14 -7.51
C VAL A 54 33.48 -17.03 -7.94
N PRO A 55 32.97 -15.94 -8.52
CA PRO A 55 33.81 -14.80 -8.86
C PRO A 55 34.54 -14.26 -7.61
N PRO A 56 35.76 -13.72 -7.78
CA PRO A 56 36.56 -13.26 -6.64
C PRO A 56 35.82 -12.17 -5.86
N LYS A 57 35.94 -12.22 -4.53
CA LYS A 57 35.29 -11.25 -3.64
C LYS A 57 35.74 -9.83 -4.02
N PRO A 58 34.80 -8.91 -4.34
CA PRO A 58 35.20 -7.57 -4.77
C PRO A 58 35.86 -6.80 -3.62
N LYS A 59 36.99 -6.15 -3.91
CA LYS A 59 37.83 -5.44 -2.92
C LYS A 59 37.42 -3.97 -2.68
N ARG A 60 36.53 -3.41 -3.52
CA ARG A 60 36.14 -1.98 -3.50
C ARG A 60 34.65 -1.80 -3.16
N GLY A 61 34.31 -0.60 -2.67
CA GLY A 61 32.92 -0.20 -2.41
C GLY A 61 32.33 -0.73 -1.11
N HIS A 62 33.16 -0.95 -0.07
CA HIS A 62 32.69 -1.43 1.24
C HIS A 62 31.58 -0.58 1.85
N PHE A 63 31.68 0.75 1.73
CA PHE A 63 30.67 1.67 2.23
C PHE A 63 29.31 1.45 1.53
N MET A 64 29.27 1.53 0.19
CA MET A 64 28.02 1.34 -0.56
C MET A 64 27.41 -0.04 -0.33
N ARG A 65 28.24 -1.10 -0.25
CA ARG A 65 27.76 -2.44 0.10
C ARG A 65 27.10 -2.49 1.48
N LYS A 66 27.67 -1.78 2.47
CA LYS A 66 27.08 -1.68 3.81
C LYS A 66 25.75 -0.92 3.74
N VAL A 67 25.67 0.17 2.99
CA VAL A 67 24.42 0.92 2.78
C VAL A 67 23.35 0.03 2.14
N PHE A 68 23.68 -0.70 1.07
CA PHE A 68 22.77 -1.65 0.42
C PHE A 68 22.32 -2.75 1.38
N TYR A 69 23.25 -3.34 2.15
CA TYR A 69 22.93 -4.37 3.12
C TYR A 69 21.95 -3.86 4.20
N ILE A 70 22.20 -2.66 4.74
CA ILE A 70 21.31 -2.04 5.72
C ILE A 70 19.94 -1.76 5.09
N ASN A 71 19.90 -1.16 3.91
CA ASN A 71 18.64 -0.85 3.21
C ASN A 71 17.79 -2.11 2.96
N CYS A 72 18.42 -3.19 2.46
CA CYS A 72 17.74 -4.46 2.20
C CYS A 72 17.31 -5.21 3.47
N THR A 73 17.89 -4.92 4.63
CA THR A 73 17.52 -5.58 5.90
C THR A 73 16.52 -4.79 6.72
N ILE A 74 16.52 -3.45 6.62
CA ILE A 74 15.65 -2.57 7.42
C ILE A 74 14.37 -2.13 6.69
N TYR A 75 14.25 -2.34 5.37
CA TYR A 75 13.08 -1.89 4.61
C TYR A 75 11.70 -2.23 5.22
N PRO A 76 11.50 -3.39 5.92
CA PRO A 76 10.19 -3.70 6.48
C PRO A 76 9.73 -2.69 7.54
N VAL A 77 10.67 -2.03 8.24
CA VAL A 77 10.38 -1.01 9.26
C VAL A 77 9.65 0.19 8.64
N GLY A 78 9.95 0.52 7.37
CA GLY A 78 9.28 1.61 6.66
C GLY A 78 7.76 1.42 6.51
N SER A 79 7.25 0.20 6.62
CA SER A 79 5.81 -0.08 6.57
C SER A 79 5.02 0.52 7.75
N LEU A 80 5.67 0.77 8.89
CA LEU A 80 5.05 1.48 10.02
C LEU A 80 4.61 2.89 9.61
N CYS A 81 5.42 3.57 8.79
CA CYS A 81 5.08 4.89 8.27
C CYS A 81 3.86 4.84 7.36
N ALA A 82 3.70 3.77 6.55
CA ALA A 82 2.52 3.59 5.72
C ALA A 82 1.25 3.38 6.57
N LEU A 83 1.32 2.59 7.64
CA LEU A 83 0.19 2.38 8.54
C LEU A 83 -0.20 3.67 9.28
N LEU A 84 0.80 4.41 9.79
CA LEU A 84 0.54 5.74 10.39
C LEU A 84 -0.14 6.66 9.38
N PHE A 85 0.30 6.64 8.13
CA PHE A 85 -0.32 7.42 7.06
C PHE A 85 -1.78 7.04 6.81
N PHE A 86 -2.13 5.73 6.84
CA PHE A 86 -3.51 5.27 6.75
C PHE A 86 -4.37 5.79 7.91
N TYR A 87 -3.92 5.64 9.14
CA TYR A 87 -4.71 6.02 10.32
C TYR A 87 -4.82 7.54 10.51
N ILE A 88 -3.76 8.29 10.21
CA ILE A 88 -3.79 9.76 10.24
C ILE A 88 -4.76 10.29 9.19
N THR A 89 -4.78 9.69 7.99
CA THR A 89 -5.71 10.11 6.93
C THR A 89 -7.15 9.77 7.29
N LEU A 90 -7.42 8.60 7.89
CA LEU A 90 -8.73 8.28 8.44
C LEU A 90 -9.15 9.30 9.49
N TYR A 91 -8.29 9.60 10.47
CA TYR A 91 -8.58 10.62 11.48
C TYR A 91 -8.96 11.95 10.83
N PHE A 92 -8.22 12.39 9.81
CA PHE A 92 -8.49 13.63 9.11
C PHE A 92 -9.83 13.60 8.34
N LEU A 93 -10.14 12.49 7.66
CA LEU A 93 -11.42 12.30 6.95
C LEU A 93 -12.63 12.31 7.89
N TYR A 94 -12.51 11.72 9.09
CA TYR A 94 -13.62 11.64 10.03
C TYR A 94 -13.81 12.89 10.89
N THR A 95 -12.72 13.58 11.24
CA THR A 95 -12.77 14.73 12.17
C THR A 95 -12.64 16.07 11.48
N GLY A 96 -11.98 16.15 10.32
CA GLY A 96 -11.67 17.42 9.63
C GLY A 96 -10.50 18.19 10.25
N PHE A 97 -9.90 17.68 11.33
CA PHE A 97 -8.71 18.29 11.91
C PHE A 97 -7.47 17.93 11.10
N ALA A 98 -6.83 18.93 10.53
CA ALA A 98 -5.56 18.74 9.83
C ALA A 98 -4.51 18.19 10.81
N PRO A 99 -3.82 17.09 10.45
CA PRO A 99 -2.79 16.51 11.31
C PRO A 99 -1.51 17.37 11.36
N ILE A 100 -1.40 18.39 10.50
CA ILE A 100 -0.28 19.32 10.44
C ILE A 100 -0.86 20.73 10.38
N TYR A 101 -0.35 21.62 11.23
CA TYR A 101 -0.69 23.04 11.19
C TYR A 101 0.00 23.71 9.99
N PHE A 102 -0.79 24.32 9.11
CA PHE A 102 -0.29 24.96 7.89
C PHE A 102 -0.27 26.47 8.06
N SER A 103 0.92 27.07 8.04
CA SER A 103 1.07 28.53 7.98
C SER A 103 1.73 28.94 6.67
N GLY A 104 0.97 29.69 5.86
CA GLY A 104 1.44 30.31 4.62
C GLY A 104 1.92 29.30 3.56
N LEU A 105 2.91 29.72 2.76
CA LEU A 105 3.39 28.95 1.60
C LEU A 105 4.50 27.94 1.95
N LYS A 106 4.78 27.69 3.23
CA LYS A 106 5.90 26.83 3.67
C LYS A 106 5.82 25.42 3.10
N LEU A 107 4.62 24.84 3.03
CA LEU A 107 4.41 23.51 2.47
C LEU A 107 4.69 23.46 0.97
N LEU A 108 4.36 24.52 0.24
CA LEU A 108 4.64 24.63 -1.19
C LEU A 108 6.15 24.57 -1.43
N TYR A 109 6.92 25.42 -0.73
CA TYR A 109 8.37 25.51 -0.94
C TYR A 109 9.15 24.31 -0.37
N ALA A 110 8.62 23.63 0.65
CA ALA A 110 9.29 22.46 1.23
C ALA A 110 8.91 21.14 0.54
N LEU A 111 7.61 20.90 0.29
CA LEU A 111 7.11 19.60 -0.13
C LEU A 111 7.15 19.44 -1.66
N VAL A 112 6.78 20.47 -2.41
CA VAL A 112 6.70 20.35 -3.88
C VAL A 112 8.06 20.10 -4.51
N PRO A 113 9.14 20.86 -4.20
CA PRO A 113 10.47 20.56 -4.74
C PRO A 113 10.96 19.17 -4.35
N LYS A 114 10.72 18.75 -3.10
CA LYS A 114 11.07 17.40 -2.63
C LYS A 114 10.38 16.33 -3.48
N LEU A 115 9.07 16.43 -3.70
CA LEU A 115 8.31 15.45 -4.49
C LEU A 115 8.75 15.42 -5.95
N LEU A 116 9.03 16.58 -6.56
CA LEU A 116 9.52 16.67 -7.93
C LEU A 116 10.91 16.05 -8.09
N ILE A 117 11.85 16.37 -7.20
CA ILE A 117 13.20 15.80 -7.22
C ILE A 117 13.15 14.29 -6.97
N GLN A 118 12.35 13.84 -5.99
CA GLN A 118 12.18 12.42 -5.70
C GLN A 118 11.58 11.68 -6.91
N GLY A 119 10.57 12.26 -7.57
CA GLY A 119 9.98 11.71 -8.79
C GLY A 119 10.99 11.63 -9.93
N ALA A 120 11.75 12.69 -10.16
CA ALA A 120 12.80 12.73 -11.19
C ALA A 120 13.89 11.69 -10.94
N LEU A 121 14.40 11.59 -9.71
CA LEU A 121 15.41 10.59 -9.34
C LEU A 121 14.88 9.16 -9.48
N SER A 122 13.61 8.92 -9.13
CA SER A 122 12.95 7.63 -9.33
C SER A 122 12.83 7.28 -10.81
N ALA A 123 12.45 8.25 -11.66
CA ALA A 123 12.36 8.04 -13.10
C ALA A 123 13.73 7.75 -13.73
N LEU A 124 14.76 8.50 -13.35
CA LEU A 124 16.13 8.29 -13.83
C LEU A 124 16.69 6.92 -13.41
N SER A 125 16.39 6.49 -12.18
CA SER A 125 16.86 5.20 -11.65
C SER A 125 16.15 4.01 -12.31
N ASN A 126 14.92 4.18 -12.79
CA ASN A 126 14.09 3.12 -13.37
C ASN A 126 13.88 3.29 -14.88
N ARG A 127 14.76 4.02 -15.59
CA ARG A 127 14.60 4.36 -17.02
C ARG A 127 14.36 3.19 -17.97
N SER A 128 14.78 1.99 -17.61
CA SER A 128 14.65 0.77 -18.41
C SER A 128 13.44 -0.09 -18.03
N VAL A 129 12.63 0.36 -17.07
CA VAL A 129 11.46 -0.35 -16.54
C VAL A 129 10.21 0.36 -17.05
N GLU A 130 9.18 -0.40 -17.40
CA GLU A 130 7.90 0.17 -17.82
C GLU A 130 7.29 1.02 -16.69
N ASN A 131 6.77 2.20 -17.02
CA ASN A 131 6.24 3.13 -16.03
C ASN A 131 5.09 2.51 -15.21
N ASN A 132 4.26 1.67 -15.84
CA ASN A 132 3.19 0.95 -15.16
C ASN A 132 3.71 0.01 -14.06
N ASP A 133 4.84 -0.65 -14.29
CA ASP A 133 5.46 -1.54 -13.30
C ASP A 133 6.04 -0.74 -12.12
N VAL A 134 6.57 0.46 -12.38
CA VAL A 134 7.02 1.36 -11.32
C VAL A 134 5.85 1.79 -10.45
N VAL A 135 4.72 2.17 -11.03
CA VAL A 135 3.51 2.56 -10.28
C VAL A 135 2.95 1.38 -9.47
N ARG A 136 2.87 0.19 -10.08
CA ARG A 136 2.44 -1.05 -9.41
C ARG A 136 3.36 -1.43 -8.25
N SER A 137 4.67 -1.17 -8.36
CA SER A 137 5.62 -1.42 -7.27
C SER A 137 5.35 -0.54 -6.04
N GLN A 138 4.91 0.70 -6.25
CA GLN A 138 4.52 1.61 -5.17
C GLN A 138 3.20 1.19 -4.53
N GLU A 139 2.24 0.73 -5.35
CA GLU A 139 0.96 0.15 -4.86
C GLU A 139 1.24 -1.08 -4.00
N ALA A 140 2.10 -1.99 -4.47
CA ALA A 140 2.51 -3.18 -3.72
C ALA A 140 3.12 -2.82 -2.36
N TRP A 141 3.90 -1.74 -2.27
CA TRP A 141 4.45 -1.29 -0.98
C TRP A 141 3.36 -0.92 0.04
N PHE A 142 2.29 -0.24 -0.39
CA PHE A 142 1.14 0.07 0.47
C PHE A 142 0.34 -1.19 0.83
N VAL A 143 0.11 -2.09 -0.13
CA VAL A 143 -0.63 -3.35 0.08
C VAL A 143 0.07 -4.26 1.09
N TYR A 144 1.40 -4.32 1.06
CA TYR A 144 2.18 -5.13 2.00
C TYR A 144 2.43 -4.46 3.35
N ALA A 145 1.90 -3.25 3.61
CA ALA A 145 2.21 -2.49 4.82
C ALA A 145 1.87 -3.26 6.12
N PHE A 146 0.65 -3.79 6.23
CA PHE A 146 0.24 -4.61 7.38
C PHE A 146 1.08 -5.88 7.52
N THR A 147 1.37 -6.53 6.39
CA THR A 147 2.16 -7.76 6.34
C THR A 147 3.58 -7.52 6.86
N HIS A 148 4.24 -6.47 6.36
CA HIS A 148 5.58 -6.08 6.80
C HIS A 148 5.60 -5.62 8.25
N THR A 149 4.59 -4.87 8.70
CA THR A 149 4.50 -4.46 10.12
C THR A 149 4.35 -5.66 11.04
N SER A 150 3.47 -6.63 10.70
CA SER A 150 3.32 -7.86 11.49
C SER A 150 4.64 -8.64 11.57
N ALA A 151 5.40 -8.70 10.47
CA ALA A 151 6.71 -9.33 10.43
C ALA A 151 7.74 -8.62 11.32
N VAL A 152 7.71 -7.27 11.36
CA VAL A 152 8.57 -6.46 12.24
C VAL A 152 8.24 -6.74 13.71
N LEU A 153 6.96 -6.71 14.08
CA LEU A 153 6.51 -6.99 15.46
C LEU A 153 6.86 -8.42 15.89
N GLU A 154 6.62 -9.43 15.05
CA GLU A 154 7.01 -10.81 15.32
C GLU A 154 8.53 -10.96 15.48
N THR A 155 9.31 -10.19 14.73
CA THR A 155 10.77 -10.22 14.84
C THR A 155 11.24 -9.60 16.16
N PHE A 156 10.63 -8.50 16.60
CA PHE A 156 10.91 -7.94 17.92
C PHE A 156 10.51 -8.92 19.03
N TRP A 157 9.35 -9.56 18.91
CA TRP A 157 8.90 -10.58 19.85
C TRP A 157 9.88 -11.77 19.91
N TRP A 158 10.34 -12.25 18.75
CA TRP A 158 11.40 -13.27 18.65
C TRP A 158 12.68 -12.83 19.37
N LYS A 159 13.12 -11.59 19.18
CA LYS A 159 14.34 -11.06 19.81
C LYS A 159 14.23 -11.00 21.33
N ILE A 160 13.05 -10.66 21.86
CA ILE A 160 12.78 -10.57 23.30
C ILE A 160 12.65 -11.97 23.92
N THR A 161 11.91 -12.87 23.27
CA THR A 161 11.58 -14.18 23.86
C THR A 161 12.62 -15.26 23.60
N GLY A 162 13.48 -15.11 22.59
CA GLY A 162 14.49 -16.10 22.23
C GLY A 162 13.94 -17.43 21.70
N LYS A 163 12.61 -17.60 21.60
CA LYS A 163 11.98 -18.81 21.05
C LYS A 163 12.24 -18.88 19.55
N GLU A 164 12.58 -20.05 19.03
CA GLU A 164 12.81 -20.22 17.60
C GLU A 164 11.56 -19.84 16.79
N ALA A 165 11.77 -19.10 15.71
CA ALA A 165 10.68 -18.69 14.84
C ALA A 165 10.16 -19.93 14.09
N ALA A 166 9.04 -20.49 14.54
CA ALA A 166 8.31 -21.48 13.76
C ALA A 166 7.82 -20.82 12.46
N TRP A 167 8.30 -21.33 11.33
CA TRP A 167 7.82 -20.93 10.01
C TRP A 167 6.65 -21.83 9.65
N PHE A 168 5.42 -21.34 9.79
CA PHE A 168 4.29 -22.05 9.22
C PHE A 168 4.40 -21.99 7.70
N VAL A 169 4.82 -23.11 7.10
CA VAL A 169 4.68 -23.39 5.67
C VAL A 169 3.40 -24.19 5.51
N THR A 170 2.25 -23.55 5.72
CA THR A 170 1.01 -24.12 5.21
C THR A 170 1.07 -24.00 3.69
N GLY A 171 1.02 -25.15 3.01
CA GLY A 171 0.83 -25.23 1.55
C GLY A 171 -0.33 -24.35 1.09
N SER A 172 -0.33 -24.01 -0.21
CA SER A 172 -1.25 -23.08 -0.90
C SER A 172 -2.41 -22.66 0.00
N SER A 173 -2.30 -21.49 0.63
CA SER A 173 -3.39 -21.02 1.49
C SER A 173 -4.66 -21.06 0.66
N SER A 174 -5.73 -21.63 1.22
CA SER A 174 -7.05 -21.59 0.60
C SER A 174 -7.38 -20.14 0.22
N ARG A 175 -8.08 -19.94 -0.91
CA ARG A 175 -8.57 -18.62 -1.32
C ARG A 175 -9.30 -17.95 -0.14
N GLY A 176 -9.00 -16.68 0.09
CA GLY A 176 -9.51 -15.93 1.24
C GLY A 176 -8.75 -16.24 2.53
N SER A 177 -7.95 -15.27 2.99
CA SER A 177 -7.26 -15.34 4.28
C SER A 177 -7.61 -14.16 5.17
N ALA A 178 -7.66 -14.39 6.49
CA ALA A 178 -7.75 -13.31 7.49
C ALA A 178 -6.59 -12.29 7.38
N THR A 179 -5.50 -12.65 6.69
CA THR A 179 -4.37 -11.75 6.40
C THR A 179 -4.69 -10.66 5.39
N GLU A 180 -5.74 -10.81 4.58
CA GLU A 180 -6.20 -9.81 3.59
C GLU A 180 -7.13 -8.76 4.21
N LEU A 181 -7.85 -9.14 5.27
CA LEU A 181 -8.88 -8.33 5.90
C LEU A 181 -8.43 -6.91 6.31
N PRO A 182 -7.22 -6.68 6.87
CA PRO A 182 -6.80 -5.33 7.24
C PRO A 182 -6.79 -4.34 6.07
N ASN A 183 -6.38 -4.78 4.87
CA ASN A 183 -6.38 -3.94 3.68
C ASN A 183 -7.82 -3.60 3.24
N VAL A 184 -8.71 -4.59 3.31
CA VAL A 184 -10.14 -4.43 2.98
C VAL A 184 -10.80 -3.43 3.94
N LEU A 185 -10.58 -3.57 5.25
CA LEU A 185 -11.13 -2.67 6.27
C LEU A 185 -10.62 -1.24 6.13
N VAL A 186 -9.31 -1.06 5.90
CA VAL A 186 -8.74 0.28 5.68
C VAL A 186 -9.29 0.90 4.41
N TYR A 187 -9.42 0.15 3.32
CA TYR A 187 -9.98 0.65 2.08
C TYR A 187 -11.42 1.13 2.26
N PHE A 188 -12.31 0.31 2.83
CA PHE A 188 -13.69 0.73 3.07
C PHE A 188 -13.77 1.87 4.09
N GLY A 189 -12.92 1.87 5.12
CA GLY A 189 -12.80 2.99 6.05
C GLY A 189 -12.48 4.32 5.36
N HIS A 190 -11.61 4.30 4.34
CA HIS A 190 -11.29 5.48 3.54
C HIS A 190 -12.43 5.85 2.58
N VAL A 191 -13.05 4.89 1.90
CA VAL A 191 -14.19 5.15 0.99
C VAL A 191 -15.37 5.77 1.76
N PHE A 192 -15.75 5.20 2.90
CA PHE A 192 -16.78 5.78 3.77
C PHE A 192 -16.32 7.10 4.37
N GLY A 193 -15.04 7.23 4.72
CA GLY A 193 -14.46 8.49 5.17
C GLY A 193 -14.56 9.62 4.14
N LEU A 194 -14.40 9.33 2.85
CA LEU A 194 -14.59 10.30 1.76
C LEU A 194 -16.03 10.80 1.69
N VAL A 195 -17.00 9.88 1.73
CA VAL A 195 -18.43 10.22 1.75
C VAL A 195 -18.78 11.03 2.99
N TRP A 196 -18.28 10.60 4.15
CA TRP A 196 -18.49 11.28 5.42
C TRP A 196 -17.88 12.69 5.45
N ALA A 197 -16.69 12.88 4.86
CA ALA A 197 -16.07 14.21 4.74
C ALA A 197 -16.95 15.18 3.93
N LEU A 198 -17.58 14.69 2.85
CA LEU A 198 -18.56 15.46 2.08
C LEU A 198 -19.81 15.80 2.90
N ILE A 199 -20.40 14.81 3.58
CA ILE A 199 -21.56 15.03 4.46
C ILE A 199 -21.24 16.07 5.53
N ARG A 200 -20.09 15.98 6.20
CA ARG A 200 -19.66 16.94 7.22
C ARG A 200 -19.50 18.35 6.68
N PHE A 201 -19.03 18.48 5.44
CA PHE A 201 -18.92 19.77 4.79
C PHE A 201 -20.29 20.37 4.49
N PHE A 202 -21.20 19.62 3.88
CA PHE A 202 -22.55 20.11 3.55
C PHE A 202 -23.44 20.33 4.77
N ALA A 203 -23.29 19.52 5.82
CA ALA A 203 -24.01 19.69 7.09
C ALA A 203 -23.43 20.82 7.97
N THR A 204 -22.48 21.62 7.45
CA THR A 204 -21.87 22.77 8.14
C THR A 204 -21.14 22.41 9.46
N TYR A 205 -20.82 21.13 9.68
CA TYR A 205 -20.00 20.71 10.84
C TYR A 205 -18.57 21.26 10.76
N ASN A 206 -18.10 21.65 9.58
CA ASN A 206 -16.84 22.36 9.36
C ASN A 206 -17.13 23.83 9.00
N SER A 207 -17.47 24.67 9.99
CA SER A 207 -17.70 26.09 9.73
C SER A 207 -16.39 26.79 9.32
N GLN A 208 -16.48 27.74 8.37
CA GLN A 208 -15.33 28.50 7.82
C GLN A 208 -14.50 29.23 8.88
N GLN A 209 -15.04 29.45 10.09
CA GLN A 209 -14.40 30.21 11.17
C GLN A 209 -13.37 29.40 11.97
N THR A 210 -13.46 28.06 11.98
CA THR A 210 -12.55 27.19 12.77
C THR A 210 -11.65 26.31 11.91
N SER A 211 -12.00 26.13 10.65
CA SER A 211 -11.28 25.31 9.68
C SER A 211 -11.31 26.06 8.35
N HIS A 212 -10.21 26.10 7.59
CA HIS A 212 -10.13 26.70 6.24
C HIS A 212 -11.04 25.93 5.24
N GLY A 213 -12.35 25.83 5.51
CA GLY A 213 -13.18 24.64 5.32
C GLY A 213 -13.08 23.96 3.96
N ALA A 214 -13.07 24.73 2.87
CA ALA A 214 -12.97 24.18 1.52
C ALA A 214 -11.57 23.59 1.21
N SER A 215 -10.48 24.24 1.62
CA SER A 215 -9.13 23.75 1.33
C SER A 215 -8.78 22.52 2.16
N LEU A 216 -9.26 22.44 3.40
CA LEU A 216 -9.10 21.26 4.25
C LEU A 216 -9.94 20.08 3.77
N LEU A 217 -11.16 20.33 3.28
CA LEU A 217 -11.95 19.30 2.61
C LEU A 217 -11.17 18.73 1.42
N VAL A 218 -10.73 19.58 0.49
CA VAL A 218 -10.00 19.15 -0.71
C VAL A 218 -8.74 18.37 -0.33
N ALA A 219 -7.97 18.85 0.64
CA ALA A 219 -6.78 18.14 1.13
C ALA A 219 -7.13 16.75 1.68
N SER A 220 -8.16 16.66 2.55
CA SER A 220 -8.59 15.38 3.13
C SER A 220 -9.09 14.39 2.06
N LEU A 221 -9.86 14.87 1.08
CA LEU A 221 -10.34 14.08 -0.04
C LEU A 221 -9.20 13.59 -0.93
N MET A 222 -8.23 14.45 -1.25
CA MET A 222 -7.06 14.06 -2.05
C MET A 222 -6.21 13.00 -1.37
N MET A 223 -5.96 13.14 -0.06
CA MET A 223 -5.22 12.12 0.70
C MET A 223 -6.00 10.80 0.80
N GLY A 224 -7.30 10.88 1.06
CA GLY A 224 -8.18 9.70 1.12
C GLY A 224 -8.26 8.96 -0.21
N LEU A 225 -8.43 9.70 -1.32
CA LEU A 225 -8.46 9.15 -2.67
C LEU A 225 -7.11 8.56 -3.06
N PHE A 226 -6.00 9.20 -2.69
CA PHE A 226 -4.67 8.66 -2.93
C PHE A 226 -4.48 7.29 -2.27
N ILE A 227 -4.89 7.11 -1.01
CA ILE A 227 -4.78 5.79 -0.35
C ILE A 227 -5.75 4.78 -0.96
N ALA A 228 -7.00 5.20 -1.23
CA ALA A 228 -8.01 4.32 -1.83
C ALA A 228 -7.58 3.80 -3.22
N THR A 229 -6.96 4.64 -4.06
CA THR A 229 -6.42 4.23 -5.37
C THR A 229 -5.25 3.27 -5.24
N LYS A 230 -4.38 3.43 -4.23
CA LYS A 230 -3.26 2.51 -3.99
C LYS A 230 -3.69 1.13 -3.46
N LEU A 231 -4.76 1.07 -2.65
CA LEU A 231 -5.27 -0.19 -2.10
C LEU A 231 -6.32 -0.87 -2.99
N GLY A 232 -7.02 -0.11 -3.83
CA GLY A 232 -8.16 -0.57 -4.64
C GLY A 232 -7.90 -1.85 -5.46
N PRO A 233 -6.80 -1.94 -6.25
CA PRO A 233 -6.51 -3.14 -7.02
C PRO A 233 -6.37 -4.42 -6.18
N SER A 234 -5.73 -4.32 -5.02
CA SER A 234 -5.54 -5.47 -4.11
C SER A 234 -6.82 -5.86 -3.40
N VAL A 235 -7.61 -4.89 -2.94
CA VAL A 235 -8.90 -5.16 -2.29
C VAL A 235 -9.88 -5.78 -3.28
N ARG A 236 -9.88 -5.33 -4.54
CA ARG A 236 -10.64 -5.97 -5.62
C ARG A 236 -10.28 -7.45 -5.77
N MET A 237 -8.98 -7.77 -5.87
CA MET A 237 -8.54 -9.17 -5.96
C MET A 237 -8.94 -9.98 -4.72
N SER A 238 -8.82 -9.40 -3.53
CA SER A 238 -9.19 -10.06 -2.26
C SER A 238 -10.69 -10.39 -2.21
N ILE A 239 -11.55 -9.45 -2.67
CA ILE A 239 -13.01 -9.66 -2.79
C ILE A 239 -13.30 -10.75 -3.81
N GLN A 240 -12.66 -10.73 -4.98
CA GLN A 240 -12.85 -11.75 -6.01
C GLN A 240 -12.45 -13.14 -5.51
N GLU A 241 -11.34 -13.25 -4.77
CA GLU A 241 -10.92 -14.52 -4.16
C GLU A 241 -11.91 -15.01 -3.11
N TYR A 242 -12.43 -14.12 -2.28
CA TYR A 242 -13.43 -14.45 -1.25
C TYR A 242 -14.73 -15.01 -1.86
N PHE A 243 -15.23 -14.40 -2.94
CA PHE A 243 -16.43 -14.86 -3.62
C PHE A 243 -16.20 -15.95 -4.67
N GLY A 244 -14.95 -16.38 -4.88
CA GLY A 244 -14.58 -17.38 -5.89
C GLY A 244 -14.77 -16.89 -7.33
N TRP A 245 -14.85 -15.58 -7.55
CA TRP A 245 -14.99 -14.97 -8.87
C TRP A 245 -13.68 -15.02 -9.65
N SER A 246 -13.76 -14.91 -10.97
CA SER A 246 -12.54 -14.76 -11.78
C SER A 246 -11.92 -13.39 -11.52
N TYR A 247 -10.59 -13.29 -11.65
CA TYR A 247 -9.89 -12.00 -11.50
C TYR A 247 -10.32 -10.95 -12.55
N GLN A 248 -11.00 -11.37 -13.62
CA GLN A 248 -11.57 -10.47 -14.64
C GLN A 248 -13.02 -10.06 -14.35
N SER A 249 -13.74 -10.78 -13.47
CA SER A 249 -15.18 -10.54 -13.23
C SER A 249 -15.50 -9.10 -12.84
N LEU A 250 -14.72 -8.47 -11.95
CA LEU A 250 -14.92 -7.08 -11.54
C LEU A 250 -14.33 -6.05 -12.52
N MET A 251 -13.54 -6.45 -13.52
CA MET A 251 -13.16 -5.56 -14.62
C MET A 251 -14.30 -5.45 -15.63
N ASP A 252 -14.89 -6.58 -16.03
CA ASP A 252 -15.91 -6.61 -17.08
C ASP A 252 -17.29 -6.18 -16.53
N GLN A 253 -17.67 -6.66 -15.34
CA GLN A 253 -18.94 -6.28 -14.71
C GLN A 253 -18.87 -4.93 -13.99
N GLY A 254 -17.68 -4.48 -13.58
CA GLY A 254 -17.49 -3.22 -12.87
C GLY A 254 -17.82 -2.00 -13.72
N ASN A 255 -17.52 -2.06 -15.03
CA ASN A 255 -17.87 -0.99 -15.95
C ASN A 255 -19.39 -0.92 -16.16
N PHE A 256 -20.06 -2.07 -16.30
CA PHE A 256 -21.52 -2.12 -16.39
C PHE A 256 -22.20 -1.64 -15.10
N PHE A 257 -21.74 -2.11 -13.93
CA PHE A 257 -22.29 -1.70 -12.64
C PHE A 257 -22.05 -0.21 -12.37
N GLY A 258 -20.85 0.31 -12.67
CA GLY A 258 -20.52 1.73 -12.54
C GLY A 258 -21.39 2.62 -13.43
N GLN A 259 -21.56 2.26 -14.70
CA GLN A 259 -22.46 2.97 -15.62
C GLN A 259 -23.93 2.86 -15.18
N SER A 260 -24.35 1.70 -14.65
CA SER A 260 -25.70 1.49 -14.12
C SER A 260 -25.97 2.33 -12.87
N LEU A 261 -24.97 2.54 -12.02
CA LEU A 261 -25.09 3.36 -10.81
C LEU A 261 -25.17 4.85 -11.14
N ILE A 262 -24.40 5.31 -12.14
CA ILE A 262 -24.53 6.66 -12.71
C ILE A 262 -25.92 6.83 -13.32
N ALA A 263 -26.39 5.87 -14.12
CA ALA A 263 -27.73 5.91 -14.71
C ALA A 263 -28.81 5.97 -13.63
N PHE A 264 -28.72 5.17 -12.57
CA PHE A 264 -29.65 5.21 -11.45
C PHE A 264 -29.60 6.54 -10.69
N GLY A 265 -28.41 7.09 -10.45
CA GLY A 265 -28.24 8.41 -9.86
C GLY A 265 -28.85 9.52 -10.70
N LEU A 266 -28.69 9.46 -12.02
CA LEU A 266 -29.34 10.39 -12.96
C LEU A 266 -30.86 10.26 -12.91
N VAL A 267 -31.41 9.03 -12.93
CA VAL A 267 -32.86 8.80 -12.77
C VAL A 267 -33.37 9.39 -11.46
N PHE A 268 -32.64 9.19 -10.36
CA PHE A 268 -33.00 9.74 -9.06
C PHE A 268 -32.97 11.27 -9.06
N ILE A 269 -31.91 11.91 -9.57
CA ILE A 269 -31.80 13.37 -9.66
C ILE A 269 -32.90 13.94 -10.55
N SER A 270 -33.16 13.32 -11.71
CA SER A 270 -34.20 13.77 -12.64
C SER A 270 -35.60 13.63 -12.04
N LEU A 271 -35.89 12.54 -11.33
CA LEU A 271 -37.15 12.37 -10.60
C LEU A 271 -37.28 13.38 -9.46
N TRP A 272 -36.19 13.64 -8.74
CA TRP A 272 -36.14 14.63 -7.67
C TRP A 272 -36.47 16.03 -8.20
N VAL A 273 -35.80 16.47 -9.26
CA VAL A 273 -36.05 17.77 -9.92
C VAL A 273 -37.48 17.84 -10.46
N TYR A 274 -38.00 16.75 -11.03
CA TYR A 274 -39.37 16.68 -11.53
C TYR A 274 -40.41 16.84 -10.40
N ILE A 275 -40.18 16.23 -9.23
CA ILE A 275 -41.06 16.32 -8.06
C ILE A 275 -40.95 17.71 -7.42
N GLU A 276 -39.74 18.22 -7.25
CA GLU A 276 -39.47 19.49 -6.57
C GLU A 276 -40.02 20.69 -7.37
N LYS A 277 -40.27 20.51 -8.69
CA LYS A 277 -40.76 21.56 -9.62
C LYS A 277 -40.12 22.91 -9.29
N PRO A 278 -38.77 23.00 -9.28
CA PRO A 278 -38.09 24.23 -8.92
C PRO A 278 -38.66 25.35 -9.79
N SER A 279 -39.19 26.39 -9.14
CA SER A 279 -39.83 27.50 -9.83
C SER A 279 -38.88 28.00 -10.92
N SER A 280 -39.38 28.10 -12.15
CA SER A 280 -38.61 28.51 -13.32
C SER A 280 -38.03 29.90 -13.12
N ASN A 281 -36.86 29.99 -12.49
CA ASN A 281 -35.99 31.13 -12.51
C ASN A 281 -34.55 30.66 -12.29
N PRO A 282 -33.82 30.35 -13.37
CA PRO A 282 -32.38 30.11 -13.31
C PRO A 282 -31.61 31.42 -13.56
N PHE A 283 -32.08 32.53 -13.00
CA PHE A 283 -31.40 33.83 -12.91
C PHE A 283 -31.81 34.55 -11.63
#